data_AF-A0A7D8YWH1-F1
#
_entry.id   AF-A0A7D8YWH1-F1
#
_cell.length_a   1.000
_cell.length_b   1.000
_cell.length_c   1.000
_cell.angle_alpha   90.00
_cell.angle_beta   90.00
_cell.angle_gamma   90.00
#
_symmetry.space_group_name_H-M   'P 1'
#
loop_
_entity.id
_entity.type
_entity.pdbx_description
1 polymer ?
#
loop_
_entity_poly.entity_id
_entity_poly.type
_entity_poly.pdbx_seq_one_letter_code
_entity_poly.pdbx_strand_id
1 'polypeptide(L)'
;MTTADAQIRQSALAREHAESDAARNPLFGQWLAHGFAGAVALWAVWFITHLPAVRLAPSVAGPILLATLALVLAMGVRGCGAQRGWRIGIGAGLVAALVNLLILGSKLAEQPSGLAEAEAIGRLRPGAGLAALGFLALSGAIGAAAGAVGGSIRTRRDTSPLTPALATGRHDRWLARLALVAAIAVAPLLLIGGLVTSTDSGMAVPDWPGTYGANMFLYPIALMADQRIFLEHTHRLFGSLVGLAMLTLFVSTLAVRPKGWIRAIGGVVVLVAIGLASLAAHLGASLSAGALFPILVALALIASAWLVVSFLRDRAGEAAGALGVLVALQGIAGGVRVTENALGYALLHGVGGQTVFALAVTVAAMLSLAFVRTDEAITDRQRTIARRARTLAIVALACLFIQLIFGATYRHLGASHALWSHVLFAFVVVVLAGIAGAAGTKRDEQDRQPPTAPARWLRRFGMTAMIVVAIQFILGWATLGVVAMREDRGPIPTADMLADAPPVPILEALVTTSHQATGALLLAAVTLTAVWGHRLARAPR
;
A
#
# COMPACT_ATOMS: atom_id res chain seq x y z
N MET A 1 8.33 -23.29 -45.20
CA MET A 1 8.65 -23.84 -43.86
C MET A 1 8.27 -25.30 -43.86
N THR A 2 9.26 -26.18 -43.76
CA THR A 2 9.04 -27.62 -43.67
C THR A 2 8.50 -27.96 -42.27
N THR A 3 7.79 -29.08 -42.15
CA THR A 3 7.29 -29.60 -40.85
C THR A 3 8.40 -29.80 -39.82
N ALA A 4 9.62 -30.07 -40.27
CA ALA A 4 10.83 -30.17 -39.44
C ALA A 4 11.23 -28.82 -38.80
N ASP A 5 11.19 -27.72 -39.55
CA ASP A 5 11.50 -26.37 -39.01
C ASP A 5 10.50 -25.94 -37.93
N ALA A 6 9.23 -26.32 -38.08
CA ALA A 6 8.19 -26.02 -37.10
C ALA A 6 8.39 -26.82 -35.79
N GLN A 7 8.81 -28.09 -35.89
CA GLN A 7 9.13 -28.94 -34.73
C GLN A 7 10.41 -28.50 -34.01
N ILE A 8 11.44 -28.10 -34.75
CA ILE A 8 12.69 -27.56 -34.17
C ILE A 8 12.39 -26.24 -33.44
N ARG A 9 11.56 -25.36 -34.03
CA ARG A 9 11.15 -24.11 -33.37
C ARG A 9 10.28 -24.35 -32.14
N GLN A 10 9.35 -25.31 -32.19
CA GLN A 10 8.55 -25.69 -31.02
C GLN A 10 9.38 -26.31 -29.90
N SER A 11 10.35 -27.17 -30.23
CA SER A 11 11.23 -27.79 -29.23
C SER A 11 12.23 -26.79 -28.64
N ALA A 12 12.73 -25.84 -29.42
CA ALA A 12 13.53 -24.72 -28.92
C ALA A 12 12.71 -23.81 -28.00
N LEU A 13 11.47 -23.45 -28.37
CA LEU A 13 10.57 -22.66 -27.52
C LEU A 13 10.14 -23.41 -26.24
N ALA A 14 10.02 -24.74 -26.31
CA ALA A 14 9.72 -25.58 -25.16
C ALA A 14 10.92 -25.70 -24.21
N ARG A 15 12.15 -25.78 -24.73
CA ARG A 15 13.38 -25.75 -23.95
C ARG A 15 13.62 -24.38 -23.32
N GLU A 16 13.39 -23.30 -24.05
CA GLU A 16 13.50 -21.93 -23.54
C GLU A 16 12.45 -21.63 -22.45
N HIS A 17 11.22 -22.17 -22.58
CA HIS A 17 10.22 -22.16 -21.51
C HIS A 17 10.64 -22.99 -20.30
N ALA A 18 11.19 -24.19 -20.51
CA ALA A 18 11.62 -25.06 -19.43
C ALA A 18 12.82 -24.49 -18.64
N GLU A 19 13.76 -23.84 -19.32
CA GLU A 19 14.90 -23.14 -18.70
C GLU A 19 14.46 -21.86 -17.98
N SER A 20 13.50 -21.11 -18.55
CA SER A 20 12.83 -19.97 -17.89
C SER A 20 12.08 -20.38 -16.61
N ASP A 21 11.40 -21.52 -16.64
CA ASP A 21 10.62 -22.05 -15.52
C ASP A 21 11.51 -22.65 -14.42
N ALA A 22 12.65 -23.26 -14.79
CA ALA A 22 13.63 -23.80 -13.84
C ALA A 22 14.43 -22.70 -13.11
N ALA A 23 14.65 -21.53 -13.74
CA ALA A 23 15.40 -20.42 -13.16
C ALA A 23 14.62 -19.59 -12.11
N ARG A 24 13.29 -19.76 -12.00
CA ARG A 24 12.45 -19.02 -11.06
C ARG A 24 12.01 -19.94 -9.93
N ASN A 25 12.69 -19.94 -8.78
CA ASN A 25 12.23 -20.71 -7.62
C ASN A 25 10.86 -20.18 -7.14
N PRO A 26 9.73 -20.83 -7.51
CA PRO A 26 8.41 -20.29 -7.24
C PRO A 26 8.01 -20.45 -5.78
N LEU A 27 8.79 -21.22 -5.01
CA LEU A 27 8.59 -21.43 -3.58
C LEU A 27 9.01 -20.19 -2.79
N PHE A 28 10.20 -19.63 -3.08
CA PHE A 28 10.67 -18.42 -2.40
C PHE A 28 9.74 -17.22 -2.65
N GLY A 29 9.28 -17.05 -3.90
CA GLY A 29 8.29 -16.01 -4.21
C GLY A 29 6.97 -16.17 -3.44
N GLN A 30 6.55 -17.42 -3.17
CA GLN A 30 5.38 -17.69 -2.33
C GLN A 30 5.64 -17.41 -0.85
N TRP A 31 6.85 -17.66 -0.35
CA TRP A 31 7.25 -17.27 1.01
C TRP A 31 7.14 -15.76 1.18
N LEU A 32 7.65 -14.98 0.23
CA LEU A 32 7.53 -13.52 0.25
C LEU A 32 6.05 -13.08 0.25
N ALA A 33 5.26 -13.51 -0.75
CA ALA A 33 3.89 -13.05 -0.89
C ALA A 33 3.01 -13.39 0.34
N HIS A 34 3.12 -14.60 0.88
CA HIS A 34 2.32 -15.02 2.03
C HIS A 34 2.89 -14.51 3.36
N GLY A 35 4.21 -14.38 3.48
CA GLY A 35 4.86 -13.83 4.68
C GLY A 35 4.53 -12.35 4.88
N PHE A 36 4.62 -11.54 3.81
CA PHE A 36 4.17 -10.14 3.87
C PHE A 36 2.67 -10.03 4.16
N ALA A 37 1.83 -10.92 3.62
CA ALA A 37 0.40 -10.91 3.93
C ALA A 37 0.15 -11.17 5.42
N GLY A 38 0.85 -12.14 5.99
CA GLY A 38 0.82 -12.44 7.43
C GLY A 38 1.30 -11.27 8.29
N ALA A 39 2.41 -10.64 7.90
CA ALA A 39 2.94 -9.46 8.59
C ALA A 39 1.95 -8.28 8.56
N VAL A 40 1.45 -7.90 7.38
CA VAL A 40 0.50 -6.79 7.23
C VAL A 40 -0.76 -7.00 8.08
N ALA A 41 -1.30 -8.21 8.10
CA ALA A 41 -2.47 -8.55 8.92
C ALA A 41 -2.16 -8.47 10.43
N LEU A 42 -1.01 -9.02 10.85
CA LEU A 42 -0.55 -8.94 12.22
C LEU A 42 -0.36 -7.50 12.69
N TRP A 43 0.22 -6.63 11.85
CA TRP A 43 0.43 -5.23 12.19
C TRP A 43 -0.88 -4.48 12.34
N ALA A 44 -1.85 -4.71 11.44
CA ALA A 44 -3.18 -4.10 11.54
C ALA A 44 -3.90 -4.54 12.83
N VAL A 45 -3.85 -5.83 13.18
CA VAL A 45 -4.44 -6.34 14.42
C VAL A 45 -3.67 -5.86 15.65
N TRP A 46 -2.33 -5.80 15.58
CA TRP A 46 -1.49 -5.27 16.65
C TRP A 46 -1.84 -3.82 16.95
N PHE A 47 -1.98 -2.98 15.91
CA PHE A 47 -2.37 -1.58 16.07
C PHE A 47 -3.69 -1.43 16.83
N ILE A 48 -4.72 -2.19 16.44
CA ILE A 48 -6.04 -2.14 17.10
C ILE A 48 -5.95 -2.62 18.56
N THR A 49 -5.25 -3.74 18.80
CA THR A 49 -5.17 -4.34 20.14
C THR A 49 -4.29 -3.55 21.11
N HIS A 50 -3.35 -2.74 20.60
CA HIS A 50 -2.41 -1.94 21.40
C HIS A 50 -2.72 -0.44 21.40
N LEU A 51 -3.78 -0.01 20.71
CA LEU A 51 -4.25 1.37 20.76
C LEU A 51 -4.47 1.78 22.24
N PRO A 52 -3.97 2.93 22.72
CA PRO A 52 -4.06 3.29 24.14
C PRO A 52 -5.48 3.28 24.71
N ALA A 53 -6.48 3.63 23.91
CA ALA A 53 -7.90 3.56 24.27
C ALA A 53 -8.47 2.14 24.42
N VAL A 54 -7.80 1.11 23.88
CA VAL A 54 -8.23 -0.30 23.91
C VAL A 54 -7.32 -1.15 24.81
N ARG A 55 -6.00 -1.03 24.60
CA ARG A 55 -4.89 -1.65 25.34
C ARG A 55 -5.22 -3.02 25.96
N LEU A 56 -5.39 -4.04 25.10
CA LEU A 56 -5.69 -5.39 25.56
C LEU A 56 -4.53 -5.99 26.36
N ALA A 57 -4.86 -6.78 27.38
CA ALA A 57 -3.87 -7.52 28.15
C ALA A 57 -3.08 -8.49 27.24
N PRO A 58 -1.77 -8.71 27.49
CA PRO A 58 -0.95 -9.60 26.67
C PRO A 58 -1.49 -11.04 26.55
N SER A 59 -2.18 -11.52 27.60
CA SER A 59 -2.85 -12.83 27.63
C SER A 59 -3.99 -12.95 26.62
N VAL A 60 -4.57 -11.84 26.18
CA VAL A 60 -5.66 -11.79 25.19
C VAL A 60 -5.11 -11.40 23.82
N ALA A 61 -4.28 -10.36 23.75
CA ALA A 61 -3.71 -9.88 22.49
C ALA A 61 -2.81 -10.94 21.82
N GLY A 62 -2.01 -11.67 22.60
CA GLY A 62 -1.10 -12.71 22.10
C GLY A 62 -1.82 -13.79 21.29
N PRO A 63 -2.81 -14.50 21.86
CA PRO A 63 -3.60 -15.49 21.13
C PRO A 63 -4.28 -14.95 19.87
N ILE A 64 -4.83 -13.73 19.91
CA ILE A 64 -5.47 -13.09 18.75
C ILE A 64 -4.46 -12.90 17.61
N LEU A 65 -3.25 -12.42 17.93
CA LEU A 65 -2.18 -12.24 16.95
C LEU A 65 -1.74 -13.59 16.34
N LEU A 66 -1.51 -14.61 17.17
CA LEU A 66 -1.12 -15.94 16.68
C LEU A 66 -2.22 -16.58 15.81
N ALA A 67 -3.49 -16.46 16.21
CA ALA A 67 -4.64 -16.94 15.44
C ALA A 67 -4.76 -16.20 14.10
N THR A 68 -4.55 -14.88 14.09
CA THR A 68 -4.53 -14.06 12.86
C THR A 68 -3.45 -14.55 11.90
N LEU A 69 -2.22 -14.75 12.39
CA LEU A 69 -1.12 -15.27 11.58
C LEU A 69 -1.47 -16.64 10.99
N ALA A 70 -1.91 -17.58 11.83
CA ALA A 70 -2.28 -18.92 11.40
C ALA A 70 -3.39 -18.89 10.35
N LEU A 71 -4.43 -18.09 10.56
CA LEU A 71 -5.56 -17.96 9.64
C LEU A 71 -5.12 -17.41 8.28
N VAL A 72 -4.34 -16.32 8.25
CA VAL A 72 -3.89 -15.70 7.00
C VAL A 72 -2.99 -16.64 6.20
N LEU A 73 -2.05 -17.33 6.87
CA LEU A 73 -1.17 -18.30 6.24
C LEU A 73 -1.96 -19.51 5.70
N ALA A 74 -2.86 -20.09 6.48
CA ALA A 74 -3.71 -21.20 6.05
C ALA A 74 -4.57 -20.81 4.85
N MET A 75 -5.19 -19.63 4.89
CA MET A 75 -6.03 -19.11 3.81
C MET A 75 -5.26 -18.83 2.52
N GLY A 76 -3.98 -18.45 2.64
CA GLY A 76 -3.09 -18.14 1.52
C GLY A 76 -2.71 -19.36 0.67
N VAL A 77 -2.60 -20.53 1.29
CA VAL A 77 -2.12 -21.77 0.64
C VAL A 77 -3.22 -22.78 0.28
N ARG A 78 -4.50 -22.38 0.36
CA ARG A 78 -5.63 -23.28 0.07
C ARG A 78 -5.53 -23.93 -1.31
N GLY A 79 -5.80 -25.23 -1.37
CA GLY A 79 -5.81 -26.02 -2.61
C GLY A 79 -4.43 -26.30 -3.21
N CYS A 80 -3.33 -26.11 -2.46
CA CYS A 80 -1.98 -26.46 -2.95
C CYS A 80 -1.53 -27.88 -2.56
N GLY A 81 -2.33 -28.61 -1.77
CA GLY A 81 -1.98 -29.90 -1.17
C GLY A 81 -1.15 -29.75 0.11
N ALA A 82 -1.37 -30.65 1.08
CA ALA A 82 -0.73 -30.61 2.40
C ALA A 82 0.81 -30.55 2.31
N GLN A 83 1.42 -31.42 1.49
CA GLN A 83 2.88 -31.54 1.33
C GLN A 83 3.53 -30.24 0.82
N ARG A 84 2.86 -29.50 -0.06
CA ARG A 84 3.35 -28.21 -0.53
C ARG A 84 3.02 -27.09 0.46
N GLY A 85 1.84 -27.19 1.09
CA GLY A 85 1.30 -26.20 2.01
C GLY A 85 2.21 -25.96 3.20
N TRP A 86 2.71 -27.02 3.87
CA TRP A 86 3.61 -26.85 5.01
C TRP A 86 4.96 -26.23 4.63
N ARG A 87 5.51 -26.58 3.45
CA ARG A 87 6.77 -26.00 2.93
C ARG A 87 6.64 -24.51 2.60
N ILE A 88 5.51 -24.11 2.01
CA ILE A 88 5.19 -22.69 1.79
C ILE A 88 4.99 -22.01 3.15
N GLY A 89 4.27 -22.67 4.04
CA GLY A 89 3.92 -22.21 5.37
C GLY A 89 5.12 -21.88 6.25
N ILE A 90 6.12 -22.76 6.34
CA ILE A 90 7.37 -22.49 7.10
C ILE A 90 8.01 -21.20 6.62
N GLY A 91 8.29 -21.09 5.32
CA GLY A 91 8.98 -19.93 4.79
C GLY A 91 8.17 -18.65 4.88
N ALA A 92 6.85 -18.71 4.67
CA ALA A 92 5.96 -17.58 4.89
C ALA A 92 5.94 -17.14 6.37
N GLY A 93 5.92 -18.10 7.31
CA GLY A 93 6.02 -17.83 8.75
C GLY A 93 7.35 -17.16 9.13
N LEU A 94 8.46 -17.62 8.56
CA LEU A 94 9.79 -17.02 8.78
C LEU A 94 9.89 -15.60 8.19
N VAL A 95 9.41 -15.39 6.96
CA VAL A 95 9.36 -14.05 6.36
C VAL A 95 8.47 -13.11 7.19
N ALA A 96 7.29 -13.58 7.62
CA ALA A 96 6.42 -12.80 8.49
C ALA A 96 7.14 -12.43 9.80
N ALA A 97 7.82 -13.37 10.44
CA ALA A 97 8.59 -13.13 11.66
C ALA A 97 9.67 -12.06 11.46
N LEU A 98 10.48 -12.17 10.40
CA LEU A 98 11.53 -11.19 10.08
C LEU A 98 10.96 -9.78 9.91
N VAL A 99 9.84 -9.64 9.20
CA VAL A 99 9.17 -8.34 9.04
C VAL A 99 8.59 -7.85 10.37
N ASN A 100 7.99 -8.73 11.16
CA ASN A 100 7.39 -8.40 12.46
C ASN A 100 8.42 -8.02 13.53
N LEU A 101 9.70 -8.36 13.37
CA LEU A 101 10.76 -7.86 14.26
C LEU A 101 10.89 -6.34 14.20
N LEU A 102 10.46 -5.68 13.12
CA LEU A 102 10.46 -4.21 13.05
C LEU A 102 9.51 -3.58 14.08
N ILE A 103 8.43 -4.27 14.47
CA ILE A 103 7.49 -3.77 15.50
C ILE A 103 7.74 -4.42 16.85
N LEU A 104 8.09 -5.72 16.86
CA LEU A 104 8.40 -6.47 18.07
C LEU A 104 9.77 -6.10 18.66
N GLY A 105 10.63 -5.45 17.90
CA GLY A 105 11.91 -4.89 18.37
C GLY A 105 11.74 -4.00 19.59
N SER A 106 10.62 -3.26 19.66
CA SER A 106 10.23 -2.48 20.84
C SER A 106 10.15 -3.33 22.12
N LYS A 107 9.74 -4.61 22.04
CA LYS A 107 9.70 -5.56 23.17
C LYS A 107 11.03 -6.27 23.44
N LEU A 108 11.97 -6.20 22.49
CA LEU A 108 13.34 -6.67 22.68
C LEU A 108 14.19 -5.63 23.39
N ALA A 109 13.75 -4.37 23.40
CA ALA A 109 14.35 -3.30 24.20
C ALA A 109 13.89 -3.34 25.67
N GLU A 110 14.70 -2.78 26.56
CA GLU A 110 14.34 -2.47 27.94
C GLU A 110 13.11 -1.55 27.98
N GLN A 111 12.28 -1.68 29.02
CA GLN A 111 11.01 -0.94 29.17
C GLN A 111 11.11 0.02 30.37
N PRO A 112 11.68 1.21 30.18
CA PRO A 112 11.78 2.21 31.23
C PRO A 112 10.41 2.75 31.65
N SER A 113 10.34 3.28 32.87
CA SER A 113 9.10 3.87 33.42
C SER A 113 8.81 5.28 32.89
N GLY A 114 9.84 5.98 32.37
CA GLY A 114 9.72 7.32 31.79
C GLY A 114 10.99 7.76 31.06
N LEU A 115 10.92 8.94 30.42
CA LEU A 115 12.02 9.51 29.63
C LEU A 115 13.27 9.85 30.48
N ALA A 116 13.15 9.92 31.80
CA ALA A 116 14.26 10.16 32.72
C ALA A 116 15.28 8.99 32.74
N GLU A 117 14.86 7.76 32.40
CA GLU A 117 15.74 6.60 32.30
C GLU A 117 16.40 6.51 30.91
N ALA A 118 16.99 7.62 30.45
CA ALA A 118 17.48 7.78 29.08
C ALA A 118 18.49 6.68 28.66
N GLU A 119 19.32 6.19 29.59
CA GLU A 119 20.31 5.14 29.33
C GLU A 119 19.70 3.77 28.97
N ALA A 120 18.46 3.51 29.38
CA ALA A 120 17.74 2.27 29.06
C ALA A 120 17.01 2.35 27.71
N ILE A 121 16.76 3.55 27.18
CA ILE A 121 15.98 3.73 25.94
C ILE A 121 16.75 3.17 24.75
N GLY A 122 16.15 2.19 24.07
CA GLY A 122 16.74 1.54 22.90
C GLY A 122 17.81 0.48 23.23
N ARG A 123 18.13 0.26 24.51
CA ARG A 123 19.02 -0.83 24.94
C ARG A 123 18.29 -2.16 24.85
N LEU A 124 18.95 -3.19 24.31
CA LEU A 124 18.39 -4.54 24.25
C LEU A 124 18.35 -5.18 25.65
N ARG A 125 17.22 -5.79 26.00
CA ARG A 125 17.08 -6.53 27.25
C ARG A 125 17.96 -7.80 27.24
N PRO A 126 18.39 -8.30 28.41
CA PRO A 126 19.06 -9.60 28.51
C PRO A 126 18.25 -10.71 27.83
N GLY A 127 18.89 -11.51 26.97
CA GLY A 127 18.22 -12.59 26.24
C GLY A 127 17.39 -12.14 25.01
N ALA A 128 17.49 -10.88 24.57
CA ALA A 128 16.80 -10.39 23.36
C ALA A 128 17.05 -11.28 22.12
N GLY A 129 18.29 -11.72 21.90
CA GLY A 129 18.64 -12.61 20.79
C GLY A 129 17.91 -13.95 20.85
N LEU A 130 17.84 -14.57 22.03
CA LEU A 130 17.12 -15.83 22.23
C LEU A 130 15.61 -15.63 22.03
N ALA A 131 15.05 -14.52 22.51
CA ALA A 131 13.65 -14.18 22.29
C ALA A 131 13.32 -13.99 20.80
N ALA A 132 14.21 -13.34 20.04
CA ALA A 132 14.08 -13.20 18.60
C ALA A 132 14.11 -14.57 17.91
N LEU A 133 15.09 -15.42 18.21
CA LEU A 133 15.19 -16.77 17.64
C LEU A 133 13.96 -17.62 17.97
N GLY A 134 13.47 -17.56 19.21
CA GLY A 134 12.24 -18.24 19.64
C GLY A 134 11.01 -17.75 18.87
N PHE A 135 10.92 -16.45 18.59
CA PHE A 135 9.85 -15.87 17.78
C PHE A 135 9.90 -16.33 16.31
N LEU A 136 11.09 -16.41 15.70
CA LEU A 136 11.25 -16.97 14.35
C LEU A 136 10.84 -18.45 14.31
N ALA A 137 11.32 -19.25 15.28
CA ALA A 137 10.99 -20.67 15.36
C ALA A 137 9.49 -20.91 15.54
N LEU A 138 8.85 -20.19 16.47
CA LEU A 138 7.41 -20.27 16.70
C LEU A 138 6.61 -19.89 15.45
N SER A 139 6.98 -18.80 14.78
CA SER A 139 6.30 -18.35 13.56
C SER A 139 6.47 -19.34 12.40
N GLY A 140 7.66 -19.94 12.27
CA GLY A 140 7.92 -21.01 11.31
C GLY A 140 7.07 -22.26 11.61
N ALA A 141 6.94 -22.66 12.87
CA ALA A 141 6.12 -23.80 13.30
C ALA A 141 4.62 -23.56 13.07
N ILE A 142 4.11 -22.38 13.46
CA ILE A 142 2.72 -21.97 13.17
C ILE A 142 2.50 -21.96 11.66
N GLY A 143 3.45 -21.42 10.90
CA GLY A 143 3.42 -21.42 9.45
C GLY A 143 3.34 -22.83 8.87
N ALA A 144 4.15 -23.78 9.37
CA ALA A 144 4.11 -25.18 8.95
C ALA A 144 2.73 -25.80 9.17
N ALA A 145 2.19 -25.66 10.39
CA ALA A 145 0.91 -26.24 10.79
C ALA A 145 -0.25 -25.61 10.00
N ALA A 146 -0.34 -24.28 9.99
CA ALA A 146 -1.33 -23.54 9.22
C ALA A 146 -1.23 -23.86 7.72
N GLY A 147 -0.01 -24.01 7.21
CA GLY A 147 0.25 -24.37 5.83
C GLY A 147 -0.24 -25.77 5.47
N ALA A 148 -0.02 -26.76 6.34
CA ALA A 148 -0.51 -28.13 6.17
C ALA A 148 -2.05 -28.17 6.18
N VAL A 149 -2.67 -27.51 7.16
CA VAL A 149 -4.13 -27.42 7.28
C VAL A 149 -4.73 -26.72 6.07
N GLY A 150 -4.24 -25.51 5.77
CA GLY A 150 -4.69 -24.71 4.62
C GLY A 150 -4.54 -25.45 3.30
N GLY A 151 -3.39 -26.09 3.08
CA GLY A 151 -3.11 -26.88 1.88
C GLY A 151 -4.06 -28.07 1.68
N SER A 152 -4.68 -28.56 2.76
CA SER A 152 -5.64 -29.66 2.75
C SER A 152 -7.09 -29.22 2.47
N ILE A 153 -7.38 -27.91 2.53
CA ILE A 153 -8.72 -27.37 2.26
C ILE A 153 -9.00 -27.43 0.75
N ARG A 154 -9.97 -28.29 0.36
CA ARG A 154 -10.40 -28.45 -1.03
C ARG A 154 -11.10 -27.19 -1.53
N THR A 155 -10.71 -26.71 -2.71
CA THR A 155 -11.34 -25.54 -3.33
C THR A 155 -12.29 -25.98 -4.45
N ARG A 156 -13.38 -25.23 -4.70
CA ARG A 156 -14.30 -25.49 -5.83
C ARG A 156 -13.62 -25.52 -7.21
N ARG A 157 -12.34 -25.11 -7.31
CA ARG A 157 -11.53 -25.14 -8.53
C ARG A 157 -10.75 -26.45 -8.73
N ASP A 158 -10.67 -27.32 -7.72
CA ASP A 158 -9.96 -28.60 -7.81
C ASP A 158 -10.72 -29.64 -8.63
N THR A 159 -12.00 -29.41 -8.94
CA THR A 159 -12.86 -30.33 -9.69
C THR A 159 -12.94 -30.04 -11.19
N SER A 160 -12.27 -29.00 -11.69
CA SER A 160 -12.27 -28.67 -13.12
C SER A 160 -11.04 -29.28 -13.81
N PRO A 161 -11.21 -30.14 -14.84
CA PRO A 161 -10.09 -30.67 -15.62
C PRO A 161 -9.45 -29.51 -16.40
N LEU A 162 -8.41 -28.93 -15.82
CA LEU A 162 -7.64 -27.86 -16.46
C LEU A 162 -6.53 -28.49 -17.29
N THR A 163 -6.38 -28.05 -18.54
CA THR A 163 -5.24 -28.43 -19.40
C THR A 163 -3.90 -28.15 -18.69
N PRO A 164 -2.86 -28.97 -18.90
CA PRO A 164 -1.55 -28.83 -18.23
C PRO A 164 -0.92 -27.42 -18.35
N ALA A 165 -1.11 -26.73 -19.47
CA ALA A 165 -0.63 -25.35 -19.68
C ALA A 165 -1.32 -24.31 -18.76
N LEU A 166 -2.55 -24.57 -18.29
CA LEU A 166 -3.22 -23.74 -17.28
C LEU A 166 -2.76 -24.08 -15.86
N ALA A 167 -2.16 -25.25 -15.64
CA ALA A 167 -1.54 -25.65 -14.37
C ALA A 167 -0.18 -24.99 -14.15
N THR A 168 0.68 -24.93 -15.18
CA THR A 168 2.01 -24.29 -15.09
C THR A 168 1.90 -22.80 -14.77
N GLY A 169 1.01 -22.06 -15.46
CA GLY A 169 0.75 -20.65 -15.17
C GLY A 169 0.00 -20.35 -13.85
N ARG A 170 -0.32 -21.35 -13.01
CA ARG A 170 -0.82 -21.13 -11.64
C ARG A 170 0.29 -20.88 -10.62
N HIS A 171 1.52 -21.32 -10.90
CA HIS A 171 2.66 -21.20 -10.01
C HIS A 171 3.31 -19.79 -10.00
N ASP A 172 3.13 -19.03 -11.08
CA ASP A 172 3.67 -17.67 -11.27
C ASP A 172 2.82 -16.52 -10.67
N ARG A 173 1.82 -16.83 -9.84
CA ARG A 173 0.90 -15.81 -9.29
C ARG A 173 1.44 -15.05 -8.08
N TRP A 174 2.59 -15.48 -7.54
CA TRP A 174 3.11 -14.92 -6.29
C TRP A 174 3.47 -13.44 -6.43
N LEU A 175 4.01 -13.01 -7.59
CA LEU A 175 4.38 -11.60 -7.80
C LEU A 175 3.14 -10.69 -7.82
N ALA A 176 2.07 -11.13 -8.49
CA ALA A 176 0.78 -10.44 -8.49
C ALA A 176 0.18 -10.35 -7.09
N ARG A 177 0.30 -11.43 -6.29
CA ARG A 177 -0.15 -11.44 -4.89
C ARG A 177 0.69 -10.50 -4.03
N LEU A 178 2.01 -10.50 -4.18
CA LEU A 178 2.90 -9.59 -3.47
C LEU A 178 2.55 -8.13 -3.79
N ALA A 179 2.28 -7.81 -5.07
CA ALA A 179 1.84 -6.48 -5.47
C ALA A 179 0.51 -6.07 -4.83
N LEU A 180 -0.45 -7.01 -4.77
CA LEU A 180 -1.73 -6.79 -4.09
C LEU A 180 -1.54 -6.58 -2.59
N VAL A 181 -0.70 -7.39 -1.93
CA VAL A 181 -0.39 -7.26 -0.51
C VAL A 181 0.29 -5.93 -0.22
N ALA A 182 1.26 -5.52 -1.05
CA ALA A 182 1.93 -4.22 -0.92
C ALA A 182 0.94 -3.06 -1.08
N ALA A 183 0.02 -3.13 -2.04
CA ALA A 183 -1.04 -2.13 -2.19
C ALA A 183 -2.00 -2.12 -0.99
N ILE A 184 -2.39 -3.30 -0.47
CA ILE A 184 -3.24 -3.42 0.73
C ILE A 184 -2.53 -2.85 1.97
N ALA A 185 -1.21 -3.00 2.09
CA ALA A 185 -0.44 -2.46 3.22
C ALA A 185 -0.49 -0.93 3.31
N VAL A 186 -0.76 -0.23 2.19
CA VAL A 186 -0.93 1.23 2.18
C VAL A 186 -2.25 1.65 2.85
N ALA A 187 -3.28 0.80 2.87
CA ALA A 187 -4.57 1.14 3.47
C ALA A 187 -4.49 1.45 4.99
N PRO A 188 -3.92 0.58 5.85
CA PRO A 188 -3.73 0.93 7.26
C PRO A 188 -2.78 2.11 7.44
N LEU A 189 -1.74 2.25 6.59
CA LEU A 189 -0.86 3.42 6.63
C LEU A 189 -1.63 4.74 6.43
N LEU A 190 -2.53 4.79 5.44
CA LEU A 190 -3.36 5.96 5.18
C LEU A 190 -4.39 6.20 6.29
N LEU A 191 -5.02 5.15 6.82
CA LEU A 191 -5.95 5.28 7.95
C LEU A 191 -5.26 5.85 9.19
N ILE A 192 -4.08 5.32 9.54
CA ILE A 192 -3.30 5.81 10.67
C ILE A 192 -2.80 7.24 10.39
N GLY A 193 -2.39 7.55 9.16
CA GLY A 193 -2.03 8.94 8.79
C GLY A 193 -3.21 9.91 8.88
N GLY A 194 -4.42 9.44 8.53
CA GLY A 194 -5.67 10.17 8.76
C GLY A 194 -5.92 10.42 10.24
N LEU A 195 -5.70 9.42 11.10
CA LEU A 195 -5.79 9.58 12.56
C LEU A 195 -4.76 10.59 13.06
N VAL A 196 -3.47 10.44 12.70
CA VAL A 196 -2.38 11.34 13.08
C VAL A 196 -2.71 12.80 12.74
N THR A 197 -3.29 13.04 11.56
CA THR A 197 -3.67 14.39 11.15
C THR A 197 -4.96 14.88 11.80
N SER A 198 -5.88 13.98 12.16
CA SER A 198 -7.17 14.34 12.73
C SER A 198 -7.15 14.49 14.25
N THR A 199 -6.19 13.86 14.93
CA THR A 199 -5.97 14.02 16.37
C THR A 199 -4.85 15.01 16.68
N ASP A 200 -4.42 15.79 15.68
CA ASP A 200 -3.32 16.75 15.76
C ASP A 200 -2.04 16.12 16.38
N SER A 201 -1.74 14.87 16.00
CA SER A 201 -0.58 14.12 16.48
C SER A 201 0.63 14.24 15.57
N GLY A 202 0.54 14.98 14.47
CA GLY A 202 1.56 14.95 13.40
C GLY A 202 2.93 15.54 13.75
N MET A 203 3.08 16.11 14.95
CA MET A 203 4.29 16.76 15.48
C MET A 203 4.56 16.35 16.94
N ALA A 204 3.97 15.24 17.39
CA ALA A 204 4.13 14.68 18.73
C ALA A 204 5.50 14.02 18.97
N VAL A 205 6.26 13.71 17.93
CA VAL A 205 7.63 13.17 18.00
C VAL A 205 8.58 14.16 17.30
N PRO A 206 9.59 14.71 18.01
CA PRO A 206 10.33 15.90 17.54
C PRO A 206 11.44 15.62 16.52
N ASP A 207 11.83 14.36 16.32
CA ASP A 207 12.97 13.95 15.52
C ASP A 207 12.59 12.96 14.41
N TRP A 208 13.46 12.80 13.41
CA TRP A 208 13.39 11.75 12.38
C TRP A 208 14.81 11.48 11.87
N PRO A 209 15.23 10.23 11.58
CA PRO A 209 14.46 8.98 11.56
C PRO A 209 14.27 8.31 12.94
N GLY A 210 14.72 8.95 14.02
CA GLY A 210 14.57 8.47 15.39
C GLY A 210 13.16 8.62 15.98
N THR A 211 13.04 8.25 17.26
CA THR A 211 11.92 8.61 18.12
C THR A 211 12.50 8.97 19.48
N TYR A 212 12.46 10.26 19.83
CA TYR A 212 13.08 10.81 21.03
C TYR A 212 14.56 10.43 21.16
N GLY A 213 15.32 10.51 20.07
CA GLY A 213 16.76 10.20 20.03
C GLY A 213 17.10 8.71 19.98
N ALA A 214 16.12 7.81 20.10
CA ALA A 214 16.31 6.37 20.00
C ALA A 214 16.01 5.85 18.58
N ASN A 215 16.55 4.66 18.26
CA ASN A 215 16.15 3.94 17.06
C ASN A 215 14.65 3.61 17.11
N MET A 216 13.87 4.04 16.12
CA MET A 216 12.42 3.87 16.12
C MET A 216 11.96 2.40 16.27
N PHE A 217 12.70 1.41 15.77
CA PHE A 217 12.31 0.00 15.87
C PHE A 217 12.56 -0.60 17.26
N LEU A 218 13.36 0.09 18.09
CA LEU A 218 13.68 -0.30 19.46
C LEU A 218 13.07 0.68 20.49
N TYR A 219 12.26 1.65 20.04
CA TYR A 219 11.63 2.60 20.95
C TYR A 219 10.66 1.85 21.90
N PRO A 220 10.81 2.00 23.23
CA PRO A 220 10.03 1.22 24.19
C PRO A 220 8.53 1.53 24.12
N ILE A 221 7.69 0.47 24.07
CA ILE A 221 6.24 0.63 24.03
C ILE A 221 5.68 1.27 25.31
N ALA A 222 6.37 1.09 26.44
CA ALA A 222 6.00 1.71 27.71
C ALA A 222 5.94 3.25 27.63
N LEU A 223 6.77 3.86 26.77
CA LEU A 223 6.84 5.31 26.59
C LEU A 223 5.81 5.85 25.59
N MET A 224 5.03 4.99 24.93
CA MET A 224 3.97 5.36 23.99
C MET A 224 2.58 5.37 24.65
N ALA A 225 2.50 5.67 25.95
CA ALA A 225 1.24 5.70 26.67
C ALA A 225 0.31 6.85 26.19
N ASP A 226 0.91 7.97 25.77
CA ASP A 226 0.19 9.07 25.14
C ASP A 226 -0.31 8.66 23.74
N GLN A 227 -1.60 8.92 23.47
CA GLN A 227 -2.22 8.52 22.21
C GLN A 227 -1.62 9.24 20.99
N ARG A 228 -1.19 10.49 21.12
CA ARG A 228 -0.59 11.25 20.02
C ARG A 228 0.77 10.69 19.66
N ILE A 229 1.61 10.40 20.66
CA ILE A 229 2.91 9.73 20.46
C ILE A 229 2.71 8.35 19.82
N PHE A 230 1.77 7.54 20.34
CA PHE A 230 1.47 6.23 19.78
C PHE A 230 1.05 6.31 18.32
N LEU A 231 0.12 7.20 17.97
CA LEU A 231 -0.37 7.34 16.60
C LEU A 231 0.74 7.78 15.63
N GLU A 232 1.54 8.78 16.02
CA GLU A 232 2.62 9.25 15.15
C GLU A 232 3.71 8.19 14.97
N HIS A 233 4.16 7.58 16.07
CA HIS A 233 5.20 6.55 16.03
C HIS A 233 4.74 5.33 15.21
N THR A 234 3.52 4.84 15.44
CA THR A 234 3.00 3.70 14.68
C THR A 234 2.79 4.03 13.21
N HIS A 235 2.40 5.25 12.85
CA HIS A 235 2.35 5.69 11.45
C HIS A 235 3.72 5.56 10.77
N ARG A 236 4.80 5.98 11.43
CA ARG A 236 6.18 5.86 10.94
C ARG A 236 6.61 4.39 10.74
N LEU A 237 6.24 3.51 11.69
CA LEU A 237 6.49 2.08 11.57
C LEU A 237 5.75 1.49 10.35
N PHE A 238 4.46 1.81 10.16
CA PHE A 238 3.70 1.37 8.98
C PHE A 238 4.30 1.91 7.68
N GLY A 239 4.87 3.12 7.70
CA GLY A 239 5.63 3.68 6.57
C GLY A 239 6.82 2.80 6.20
N SER A 240 7.57 2.31 7.20
CA SER A 240 8.68 1.37 7.00
C SER A 240 8.22 0.02 6.46
N LEU A 241 7.10 -0.53 6.97
CA LEU A 241 6.50 -1.77 6.45
C LEU A 241 6.12 -1.64 4.97
N VAL A 242 5.45 -0.54 4.59
CA VAL A 242 5.08 -0.27 3.21
C VAL A 242 6.31 -0.09 2.33
N GLY A 243 7.32 0.66 2.80
CA GLY A 243 8.60 0.82 2.11
C GLY A 243 9.27 -0.51 1.82
N LEU A 244 9.36 -1.39 2.82
CA LEU A 244 9.95 -2.72 2.68
C LEU A 244 9.14 -3.63 1.73
N ALA A 245 7.81 -3.60 1.80
CA ALA A 245 6.95 -4.36 0.91
C ALA A 245 7.11 -3.92 -0.56
N MET A 246 7.21 -2.62 -0.79
CA MET A 246 7.39 -2.03 -2.13
C MET A 246 8.80 -2.30 -2.67
N LEU A 247 9.83 -2.21 -1.83
CA LEU A 247 11.20 -2.59 -2.19
C LEU A 247 11.29 -4.08 -2.55
N THR A 248 10.64 -4.94 -1.76
CA THR A 248 10.60 -6.38 -2.05
C THR A 248 9.88 -6.65 -3.36
N LEU A 249 8.75 -6.00 -3.62
CA LEU A 249 8.03 -6.08 -4.88
C LEU A 249 8.91 -5.63 -6.05
N PHE A 250 9.62 -4.53 -5.88
CA PHE A 250 10.51 -3.99 -6.90
C PHE A 250 11.62 -4.98 -7.26
N VAL A 251 12.40 -5.44 -6.28
CA VAL A 251 13.49 -6.42 -6.47
C VAL A 251 12.94 -7.71 -7.07
N SER A 252 11.80 -8.19 -6.56
CA SER A 252 11.12 -9.38 -7.09
C SER A 252 10.71 -9.21 -8.55
N THR A 253 10.24 -8.02 -8.93
CA THR A 253 9.84 -7.74 -10.31
C THR A 253 11.05 -7.67 -11.24
N LEU A 254 12.17 -7.10 -10.79
CA LEU A 254 13.43 -7.11 -11.55
C LEU A 254 13.94 -8.52 -11.81
N ALA A 255 13.96 -9.36 -10.76
CA ALA A 255 14.41 -10.75 -10.86
C ALA A 255 13.55 -11.58 -11.83
N VAL A 256 12.24 -11.30 -11.91
CA VAL A 256 11.31 -12.04 -12.76
C VAL A 256 11.20 -11.44 -14.17
N ARG A 257 11.34 -10.13 -14.35
CA ARG A 257 11.10 -9.41 -15.62
C ARG A 257 12.35 -8.62 -16.04
N PRO A 258 13.42 -9.30 -16.50
CA PRO A 258 14.71 -8.65 -16.77
C PRO A 258 14.67 -7.64 -17.93
N LYS A 259 13.74 -7.74 -18.90
CA LYS A 259 13.74 -6.89 -20.13
C LYS A 259 13.51 -5.37 -19.92
N GLY A 260 13.42 -4.87 -18.68
CA GLY A 260 13.28 -3.44 -18.34
C GLY A 260 14.23 -2.92 -17.24
N TRP A 261 15.20 -3.74 -16.83
CA TRP A 261 16.02 -3.52 -15.63
C TRP A 261 16.93 -2.28 -15.67
N ILE A 262 17.51 -1.93 -16.83
CA ILE A 262 18.48 -0.82 -16.94
C ILE A 262 17.87 0.54 -16.58
N ARG A 263 16.62 0.79 -17.00
CA ARG A 263 15.90 2.04 -16.66
C ARG A 263 15.40 2.05 -15.22
N ALA A 264 15.03 0.87 -14.71
CA ALA A 264 14.60 0.68 -13.34
C ALA A 264 15.75 0.84 -12.32
N ILE A 265 16.95 0.37 -12.65
CA ILE A 265 18.17 0.60 -11.88
C ILE A 265 18.57 2.08 -11.93
N GLY A 266 18.45 2.74 -13.08
CA GLY A 266 18.70 4.18 -13.18
C GLY A 266 17.88 5.01 -12.17
N GLY A 267 16.60 4.67 -11.98
CA GLY A 267 15.75 5.32 -10.96
C GLY A 267 16.20 5.04 -9.52
N VAL A 268 16.73 3.85 -9.24
CA VAL A 268 17.25 3.46 -7.91
C VAL A 268 18.60 4.08 -7.61
N VAL A 269 19.46 4.24 -8.62
CA VAL A 269 20.74 4.94 -8.46
C VAL A 269 20.50 6.42 -8.13
N VAL A 270 19.49 7.04 -8.77
CA VAL A 270 19.05 8.40 -8.43
C VAL A 270 18.50 8.47 -7.00
N LEU A 271 17.70 7.48 -6.56
CA LEU A 271 17.22 7.38 -5.17
C LEU A 271 18.35 7.27 -4.14
N VAL A 272 19.35 6.42 -4.39
CA VAL A 272 20.50 6.24 -3.50
C VAL A 272 21.31 7.52 -3.42
N ALA A 273 21.53 8.20 -4.55
CA ALA A 273 22.23 9.48 -4.58
C ALA A 273 21.49 10.57 -3.78
N ILE A 274 20.16 10.62 -3.85
CA ILE A 274 19.35 11.61 -3.13
C ILE A 274 19.20 11.27 -1.63
N GLY A 275 19.05 9.99 -1.29
CA GLY A 275 19.05 9.54 0.10
C GLY A 275 20.38 9.84 0.79
N LEU A 276 21.49 9.62 0.08
CA LEU A 276 22.84 9.99 0.55
C LEU A 276 23.02 11.51 0.64
N ALA A 277 22.48 12.29 -0.30
CA ALA A 277 22.53 13.75 -0.24
C ALA A 277 21.68 14.34 0.91
N SER A 278 20.52 13.74 1.20
CA SER A 278 19.65 14.14 2.32
C SER A 278 20.26 13.77 3.67
N LEU A 279 20.91 12.60 3.74
CA LEU A 279 21.72 12.19 4.88
C LEU A 279 22.92 13.12 5.09
N ALA A 280 23.63 13.48 4.02
CA ALA A 280 24.75 14.42 4.07
C ALA A 280 24.32 15.85 4.48
N ALA A 281 23.11 16.28 4.10
CA ALA A 281 22.54 17.55 4.54
C ALA A 281 22.24 17.56 6.05
N HIS A 282 21.74 16.44 6.58
CA HIS A 282 21.54 16.26 8.03
C HIS A 282 22.86 16.18 8.81
N LEU A 283 23.95 15.80 8.13
CA LEU A 283 25.33 15.76 8.66
C LEU A 283 26.11 17.07 8.45
N GLY A 284 25.46 18.16 8.01
CA GLY A 284 26.05 19.51 7.95
C GLY A 284 26.41 20.05 6.56
N ALA A 285 25.97 19.42 5.46
CA ALA A 285 26.23 19.90 4.10
C ALA A 285 25.02 20.58 3.41
N SER A 286 24.95 21.91 3.52
CA SER A 286 24.54 22.94 2.53
C SER A 286 23.27 22.83 1.63
N LEU A 287 22.33 21.90 1.84
CA LEU A 287 21.00 21.98 1.18
C LEU A 287 19.97 22.48 2.20
N SER A 288 19.54 23.74 2.07
CA SER A 288 18.43 24.25 2.86
C SER A 288 17.18 23.45 2.54
N ALA A 289 16.34 23.18 3.54
CA ALA A 289 15.08 22.47 3.32
C ALA A 289 14.17 23.18 2.29
N GLY A 290 14.29 24.50 2.14
CA GLY A 290 13.63 25.24 1.06
C GLY A 290 14.05 24.78 -0.35
N ALA A 291 15.32 24.43 -0.56
CA ALA A 291 15.83 23.95 -1.85
C ALA A 291 15.44 22.49 -2.13
N LEU A 292 15.29 21.66 -1.09
CA LEU A 292 14.90 20.25 -1.22
C LEU A 292 13.45 20.09 -1.70
N PHE A 293 12.55 20.99 -1.30
CA PHE A 293 11.13 20.92 -1.64
C PHE A 293 10.85 20.85 -3.16
N PRO A 294 11.30 21.81 -4.00
CA PRO A 294 11.05 21.75 -5.44
C PRO A 294 11.71 20.54 -6.10
N ILE A 295 12.83 20.04 -5.57
CA ILE A 295 13.50 18.82 -6.06
C ILE A 295 12.62 17.60 -5.82
N LEU A 296 12.09 17.42 -4.60
CA LEU A 296 11.20 16.30 -4.28
C LEU A 296 9.92 16.33 -5.12
N VAL A 297 9.33 17.52 -5.32
CA VAL A 297 8.15 17.69 -6.19
C VAL A 297 8.48 17.29 -7.62
N ALA A 298 9.56 17.81 -8.20
CA ALA A 298 9.96 17.50 -9.57
C ALA A 298 10.19 16.00 -9.77
N LEU A 299 10.89 15.36 -8.85
CA LEU A 299 11.15 13.92 -8.89
C LEU A 299 9.88 13.08 -8.73
N ALA A 300 8.96 13.49 -7.85
CA ALA A 300 7.68 12.81 -7.70
C ALA A 300 6.84 12.91 -8.98
N LEU A 301 6.85 14.06 -9.67
CA LEU A 301 6.18 14.24 -10.95
C LEU A 301 6.84 13.38 -12.05
N ILE A 302 8.17 13.36 -12.12
CA ILE A 302 8.92 12.55 -13.09
C ILE A 302 8.65 11.05 -12.87
N ALA A 303 8.70 10.58 -11.63
CA ALA A 303 8.44 9.17 -11.31
C ALA A 303 6.97 8.81 -11.57
N SER A 304 6.02 9.70 -11.29
CA SER A 304 4.60 9.50 -11.63
C SER A 304 4.40 9.41 -13.15
N ALA A 305 5.01 10.31 -13.91
CA ALA A 305 4.96 10.29 -15.37
C ALA A 305 5.61 9.02 -15.94
N TRP A 306 6.76 8.60 -15.39
CA TRP A 306 7.43 7.37 -15.77
C TRP A 306 6.53 6.15 -15.51
N LEU A 307 5.84 6.08 -14.38
CA LEU A 307 4.89 5.02 -14.08
C LEU A 307 3.73 5.00 -15.10
N VAL A 308 3.12 6.15 -15.38
CA VAL A 308 2.02 6.26 -16.35
C VAL A 308 2.47 5.85 -17.75
N VAL A 309 3.64 6.29 -18.21
CA VAL A 309 4.20 5.87 -19.51
C VAL A 309 4.50 4.37 -19.52
N SER A 310 5.02 3.82 -18.42
CA SER A 310 5.26 2.39 -18.27
C SER A 310 3.95 1.59 -18.33
N PHE A 311 2.88 2.10 -17.71
CA PHE A 311 1.53 1.54 -17.82
C PHE A 311 1.03 1.54 -19.26
N LEU A 312 1.09 2.68 -19.97
CA LEU A 312 0.62 2.80 -21.35
C LEU A 312 1.39 1.92 -22.35
N ARG A 313 2.60 1.49 -21.98
CA ARG A 313 3.47 0.59 -22.75
C ARG A 313 3.45 -0.86 -22.24
N ASP A 314 2.56 -1.20 -21.30
CA ASP A 314 2.44 -2.52 -20.68
C ASP A 314 3.75 -3.04 -20.03
N ARG A 315 4.57 -2.13 -19.51
CA ARG A 315 5.86 -2.41 -18.86
C ARG A 315 5.75 -2.45 -17.34
N ALA A 316 5.15 -3.52 -16.82
CA ALA A 316 4.88 -3.66 -15.38
C ALA A 316 6.16 -3.57 -14.50
N GLY A 317 7.31 -4.01 -15.00
CA GLY A 317 8.58 -3.90 -14.26
C GLY A 317 9.10 -2.48 -14.10
N GLU A 318 9.01 -1.67 -15.15
CA GLU A 318 9.35 -0.24 -15.07
C GLU A 318 8.35 0.50 -14.16
N ALA A 319 7.06 0.17 -14.24
CA ALA A 319 6.02 0.75 -13.38
C ALA A 319 6.25 0.43 -11.88
N ALA A 320 6.65 -0.80 -11.56
CA ALA A 320 7.00 -1.19 -10.19
C ALA A 320 8.25 -0.44 -9.67
N GLY A 321 9.24 -0.17 -10.54
CA GLY A 321 10.39 0.67 -10.20
C GLY A 321 10.02 2.11 -9.92
N ALA A 322 9.21 2.71 -10.78
CA ALA A 322 8.70 4.06 -10.59
C ALA A 322 7.91 4.19 -9.27
N LEU A 323 7.11 3.18 -8.93
CA LEU A 323 6.39 3.13 -7.65
C LEU A 323 7.35 3.07 -6.45
N GLY A 324 8.40 2.25 -6.52
CA GLY A 324 9.44 2.21 -5.48
C GLY A 324 10.10 3.57 -5.25
N VAL A 325 10.39 4.30 -6.33
CA VAL A 325 10.90 5.68 -6.27
C VAL A 325 9.91 6.60 -5.52
N LEU A 326 8.64 6.58 -5.90
CA LEU A 326 7.62 7.43 -5.29
C LEU A 326 7.47 7.16 -3.78
N VAL A 327 7.52 5.89 -3.36
CA VAL A 327 7.41 5.50 -1.95
C VAL A 327 8.61 6.02 -1.16
N ALA A 328 9.82 5.93 -1.70
CA ALA A 328 11.01 6.47 -1.06
C ALA A 328 10.97 8.01 -0.94
N LEU A 329 10.55 8.71 -2.01
CA LEU A 329 10.35 10.16 -1.99
C LEU A 329 9.31 10.57 -0.94
N GLN A 330 8.24 9.78 -0.77
CA GLN A 330 7.22 10.03 0.27
C GLN A 330 7.75 9.78 1.68
N GLY A 331 8.63 8.80 1.87
CA GLY A 331 9.32 8.58 3.14
C GLY A 331 10.21 9.77 3.53
N ILE A 332 10.99 10.29 2.57
CA ILE A 332 11.82 11.49 2.77
C ILE A 332 10.95 12.72 3.04
N ALA A 333 9.93 12.97 2.21
CA ALA A 333 9.02 14.10 2.41
C ALA A 333 8.28 14.05 3.75
N GLY A 334 7.89 12.86 4.21
CA GLY A 334 7.28 12.64 5.52
C GLY A 334 8.25 12.92 6.68
N GLY A 335 9.51 12.48 6.56
CA GLY A 335 10.55 12.75 7.56
C GLY A 335 10.92 14.22 7.67
N VAL A 336 11.18 14.88 6.53
CA VAL A 336 11.51 16.32 6.46
C VAL A 336 10.35 17.18 6.97
N ARG A 337 9.09 16.77 6.74
CA ARG A 337 7.90 17.45 7.26
C ARG A 337 7.94 17.60 8.78
N VAL A 338 8.42 16.58 9.50
CA VAL A 338 8.51 16.59 10.97
C VAL A 338 9.52 17.64 11.44
N THR A 339 10.65 17.78 10.76
CA THR A 339 11.73 18.69 11.19
C THR A 339 11.51 20.14 10.76
N GLU A 340 10.85 20.37 9.62
CA GLU A 340 10.74 21.70 9.00
C GLU A 340 9.38 22.38 9.20
N ASN A 341 8.36 21.63 9.63
CA ASN A 341 6.98 22.12 9.86
C ASN A 341 6.44 23.11 8.80
N ALA A 342 6.76 22.88 7.52
CA ALA A 342 6.35 23.76 6.42
C ALA A 342 5.13 23.21 5.66
N LEU A 343 4.21 24.12 5.29
CA LEU A 343 2.98 23.80 4.56
C LEU A 343 3.24 22.97 3.30
N GLY A 344 4.27 23.32 2.52
CA GLY A 344 4.60 22.64 1.27
C GLY A 344 4.84 21.15 1.48
N TYR A 345 5.63 20.78 2.49
CA TYR A 345 5.90 19.38 2.83
C TYR A 345 4.66 18.66 3.34
N ALA A 346 3.79 19.34 4.09
CA ALA A 346 2.52 18.77 4.54
C ALA A 346 1.59 18.43 3.35
N LEU A 347 1.46 19.34 2.37
CA LEU A 347 0.69 19.10 1.16
C LEU A 347 1.30 17.99 0.30
N LEU A 348 2.62 18.01 0.09
CA LEU A 348 3.35 17.00 -0.70
C LEU A 348 3.21 15.60 -0.11
N HIS A 349 3.32 15.48 1.21
CA HIS A 349 3.18 14.20 1.90
C HIS A 349 1.71 13.73 1.94
N GLY A 350 0.78 14.62 2.31
CA GLY A 350 -0.64 14.27 2.45
C GLY A 350 -1.33 13.90 1.12
N VAL A 351 -1.15 14.71 0.07
CA VAL A 351 -1.71 14.42 -1.27
C VAL A 351 -0.90 13.33 -1.97
N GLY A 352 0.43 13.33 -1.77
CA GLY A 352 1.33 12.34 -2.37
C GLY A 352 1.08 10.91 -1.87
N GLY A 353 0.80 10.72 -0.58
CA GLY A 353 0.47 9.40 -0.03
C GLY A 353 -0.76 8.76 -0.69
N GLN A 354 -1.82 9.54 -0.93
CA GLN A 354 -3.01 9.06 -1.63
C GLN A 354 -2.73 8.74 -3.10
N THR A 355 -1.87 9.55 -3.73
CA THR A 355 -1.41 9.32 -5.11
C THR A 355 -0.61 8.02 -5.23
N VAL A 356 0.31 7.76 -4.30
CA VAL A 356 1.06 6.51 -4.23
C VAL A 356 0.12 5.32 -4.09
N PHE A 357 -0.94 5.41 -3.29
CA PHE A 357 -1.94 4.35 -3.19
C PHE A 357 -2.64 4.06 -4.53
N ALA A 358 -3.09 5.11 -5.24
CA ALA A 358 -3.72 4.97 -6.56
C ALA A 358 -2.77 4.32 -7.60
N LEU A 359 -1.48 4.67 -7.54
CA LEU A 359 -0.45 4.10 -8.41
C LEU A 359 -0.08 2.66 -8.00
N ALA A 360 -0.08 2.34 -6.72
CA ALA A 360 0.14 0.99 -6.20
C ALA A 360 -0.95 0.02 -6.69
N VAL A 361 -2.22 0.41 -6.63
CA VAL A 361 -3.31 -0.43 -7.17
C VAL A 361 -3.23 -0.58 -8.69
N THR A 362 -2.66 0.40 -9.40
CA THR A 362 -2.37 0.30 -10.85
C THR A 362 -1.31 -0.77 -11.12
N VAL A 363 -0.19 -0.77 -10.41
CA VAL A 363 0.86 -1.80 -10.54
C VAL A 363 0.31 -3.18 -10.17
N ALA A 364 -0.49 -3.29 -9.10
CA ALA A 364 -1.14 -4.54 -8.74
C ALA A 364 -2.10 -5.05 -9.83
N ALA A 365 -2.85 -4.15 -10.48
CA ALA A 365 -3.70 -4.49 -11.62
C ALA A 365 -2.87 -5.00 -12.81
N MET A 366 -1.79 -4.31 -13.20
CA MET A 366 -0.90 -4.71 -14.30
C MET A 366 -0.29 -6.09 -14.10
N LEU A 367 0.12 -6.41 -12.87
CA LEU A 367 0.71 -7.71 -12.53
C LEU A 367 -0.34 -8.82 -12.38
N SER A 368 -1.63 -8.47 -12.31
CA SER A 368 -2.71 -9.45 -12.17
C SER A 368 -2.90 -10.30 -13.42
N LEU A 369 -3.22 -11.58 -13.25
CA LEU A 369 -3.49 -12.47 -14.38
C LEU A 369 -4.67 -12.04 -15.24
N ALA A 370 -5.67 -11.39 -14.64
CA ALA A 370 -6.84 -10.91 -15.36
C ALA A 370 -6.47 -9.79 -16.34
N PHE A 371 -5.41 -9.02 -16.04
CA PHE A 371 -4.91 -7.98 -16.90
C PHE A 371 -4.03 -8.56 -18.01
N VAL A 372 -3.17 -9.54 -17.69
CA VAL A 372 -2.25 -10.15 -18.66
C VAL A 372 -2.97 -11.03 -19.70
N ARG A 373 -3.89 -11.91 -19.26
CA ARG A 373 -4.44 -13.01 -20.09
C ARG A 373 -5.68 -12.64 -20.91
N THR A 374 -5.71 -11.46 -21.52
CA THR A 374 -6.89 -11.06 -22.31
C THR A 374 -6.68 -11.41 -23.78
N ASP A 375 -7.10 -12.62 -24.15
CA ASP A 375 -7.07 -13.12 -25.54
C ASP A 375 -8.48 -13.15 -26.17
N GLU A 376 -9.50 -12.71 -25.43
CA GLU A 376 -10.90 -12.67 -25.88
C GLU A 376 -11.16 -11.42 -26.73
N ALA A 377 -11.65 -11.64 -27.95
CA ALA A 377 -12.15 -10.62 -28.86
C ALA A 377 -13.35 -9.87 -28.25
N ILE A 378 -13.45 -8.56 -28.52
CA ILE A 378 -14.54 -7.71 -28.01
C ILE A 378 -15.22 -6.93 -29.14
N THR A 379 -16.51 -6.65 -28.97
CA THR A 379 -17.30 -5.87 -29.94
C THR A 379 -16.85 -4.40 -29.97
N ASP A 380 -17.09 -3.71 -31.09
CA ASP A 380 -16.81 -2.27 -31.20
C ASP A 380 -17.66 -1.44 -30.21
N ARG A 381 -18.86 -1.91 -29.87
CA ARG A 381 -19.71 -1.30 -28.84
C ARG A 381 -19.07 -1.41 -27.45
N GLN A 382 -18.58 -2.60 -27.07
CA GLN A 382 -17.83 -2.80 -25.83
C GLN A 382 -16.59 -1.91 -25.76
N ARG A 383 -15.85 -1.78 -26.86
CA ARG A 383 -14.69 -0.90 -26.97
C ARG A 383 -15.05 0.57 -26.76
N THR A 384 -16.18 1.01 -27.33
CA THR A 384 -16.68 2.39 -27.18
C THR A 384 -17.08 2.69 -25.74
N ILE A 385 -17.80 1.76 -25.09
CA ILE A 385 -18.15 1.84 -23.67
C ILE A 385 -16.89 1.98 -22.81
N ALA A 386 -15.89 1.11 -23.05
CA ALA A 386 -14.62 1.12 -22.33
C ALA A 386 -13.85 2.44 -22.49
N ARG A 387 -13.77 2.99 -23.71
CA ARG A 387 -13.14 4.29 -23.99
C ARG A 387 -13.84 5.43 -23.27
N ARG A 388 -15.17 5.44 -23.28
CA ARG A 388 -15.96 6.47 -22.60
C ARG A 388 -15.75 6.43 -21.08
N ALA A 389 -15.85 5.25 -20.47
CA ALA A 389 -15.60 5.06 -19.04
C ALA A 389 -14.18 5.52 -18.66
N ARG A 390 -13.18 5.16 -19.46
CA ARG A 390 -11.79 5.59 -19.27
C ARG A 390 -11.63 7.11 -19.32
N THR A 391 -12.14 7.75 -20.37
CA THR A 391 -11.99 9.21 -20.55
C THR A 391 -12.66 9.96 -19.40
N LEU A 392 -13.89 9.59 -19.04
CA LEU A 392 -14.60 10.20 -17.92
C LEU A 392 -13.86 9.99 -16.59
N ALA A 393 -13.32 8.80 -16.36
CA ALA A 393 -12.52 8.52 -15.17
C ALA A 393 -11.25 9.39 -15.12
N ILE A 394 -10.55 9.61 -16.23
CA ILE A 394 -9.37 10.49 -16.29
C ILE A 394 -9.74 11.94 -15.95
N VAL A 395 -10.85 12.45 -16.50
CA VAL A 395 -11.34 13.80 -16.17
C VAL A 395 -11.74 13.88 -14.69
N ALA A 396 -12.42 12.87 -14.17
CA ALA A 396 -12.76 12.78 -12.75
C ALA A 396 -11.51 12.77 -11.85
N LEU A 397 -10.44 12.07 -12.24
CA LEU A 397 -9.17 12.06 -11.51
C LEU A 397 -8.50 13.44 -11.47
N ALA A 398 -8.54 14.18 -12.58
CA ALA A 398 -8.01 15.55 -12.61
C ALA A 398 -8.75 16.47 -11.63
N CYS A 399 -10.09 16.41 -11.64
CA CYS A 399 -10.92 17.17 -10.69
C CYS A 399 -10.72 16.72 -9.23
N LEU A 400 -10.61 15.41 -8.99
CA LEU A 400 -10.31 14.84 -7.68
C LEU A 400 -8.96 15.33 -7.15
N PHE A 401 -7.94 15.41 -8.00
CA PHE A 401 -6.61 15.87 -7.58
C PHE A 401 -6.63 17.34 -7.16
N ILE A 402 -7.34 18.19 -7.92
CA ILE A 402 -7.57 19.60 -7.55
C ILE A 402 -8.34 19.69 -6.22
N GLN A 403 -9.39 18.88 -6.07
CA GLN A 403 -10.18 18.83 -4.83
C GLN A 403 -9.33 18.40 -3.62
N LEU A 404 -8.43 17.43 -3.78
CA LEU A 404 -7.51 16.97 -2.73
C LEU A 404 -6.56 18.08 -2.28
N ILE A 405 -6.03 18.87 -3.22
CA ILE A 405 -5.18 20.04 -2.92
C ILE A 405 -5.98 21.03 -2.06
N PHE A 406 -7.18 21.44 -2.51
CA PHE A 406 -8.00 22.37 -1.74
C PHE A 406 -8.39 21.84 -0.35
N GLY A 407 -8.70 20.54 -0.24
CA GLY A 407 -9.02 19.92 1.05
C GLY A 407 -7.82 19.92 2.00
N ALA A 408 -6.63 19.63 1.48
CA ALA A 408 -5.39 19.68 2.27
C ALA A 408 -5.01 21.13 2.65
N THR A 409 -5.17 22.09 1.72
CA THR A 409 -4.95 23.52 1.98
C THR A 409 -5.88 24.04 3.07
N TYR A 410 -7.18 23.74 3.01
CA TYR A 410 -8.12 24.15 4.06
C TYR A 410 -7.73 23.57 5.42
N ARG A 411 -7.33 22.29 5.48
CA ARG A 411 -6.92 21.64 6.73
C ARG A 411 -5.71 22.32 7.39
N HIS A 412 -4.75 22.77 6.60
CA HIS A 412 -3.52 23.36 7.13
C HIS A 412 -3.58 24.87 7.32
N LEU A 413 -4.37 25.59 6.52
CA LEU A 413 -4.45 27.06 6.56
C LEU A 413 -5.76 27.61 7.13
N GLY A 414 -6.80 26.79 7.30
CA GLY A 414 -8.14 27.26 7.68
C GLY A 414 -8.80 28.19 6.64
N ALA A 415 -8.23 28.31 5.44
CA ALA A 415 -8.64 29.32 4.47
C ALA A 415 -10.03 29.05 3.87
N SER A 416 -10.98 29.96 4.09
CA SER A 416 -12.39 29.78 3.66
C SER A 416 -12.54 29.59 2.15
N HIS A 417 -11.73 30.29 1.34
CA HIS A 417 -11.78 30.11 -0.12
C HIS A 417 -11.40 28.68 -0.54
N ALA A 418 -10.46 28.04 0.17
CA ALA A 418 -10.06 26.66 -0.08
C ALA A 418 -11.18 25.68 0.31
N LEU A 419 -11.89 25.93 1.42
CA LEU A 419 -13.07 25.15 1.80
C LEU A 419 -14.15 25.19 0.73
N TRP A 420 -14.58 26.39 0.31
CA TRP A 420 -15.66 26.52 -0.66
C TRP A 420 -15.27 26.02 -2.05
N SER A 421 -13.99 26.16 -2.43
CA SER A 421 -13.46 25.52 -3.65
C SER A 421 -13.49 24.00 -3.54
N HIS A 422 -13.11 23.43 -2.40
CA HIS A 422 -13.21 22.00 -2.14
C HIS A 422 -14.66 21.49 -2.24
N VAL A 423 -15.61 22.22 -1.64
CA VAL A 423 -17.05 21.89 -1.70
C VAL A 423 -17.58 21.96 -3.13
N LEU A 424 -17.25 23.02 -3.89
CA LEU A 424 -17.63 23.14 -5.30
C LEU A 424 -17.13 21.96 -6.12
N PHE A 425 -15.84 21.63 -6.00
CA PHE A 425 -15.26 20.48 -6.70
C PHE A 425 -15.86 19.15 -6.24
N ALA A 426 -16.34 19.03 -5.00
CA ALA A 426 -17.03 17.82 -4.55
C ALA A 426 -18.29 17.52 -5.38
N PHE A 427 -19.08 18.53 -5.73
CA PHE A 427 -20.24 18.35 -6.63
C PHE A 427 -19.80 17.90 -8.03
N VAL A 428 -18.75 18.54 -8.58
CA VAL A 428 -18.18 18.17 -9.88
C VAL A 428 -17.69 16.72 -9.87
N VAL A 429 -16.98 16.31 -8.82
CA VAL A 429 -16.46 14.96 -8.65
C VAL A 429 -17.58 13.93 -8.49
N VAL A 430 -18.63 14.21 -7.70
CA VAL A 430 -19.79 13.32 -7.57
C VAL A 430 -20.40 13.00 -8.94
N VAL A 431 -20.61 14.04 -9.75
CA VAL A 431 -21.16 13.88 -11.10
C VAL A 431 -20.20 13.11 -11.99
N LEU A 432 -18.93 13.53 -12.09
CA LEU A 432 -17.97 12.91 -13.01
C LEU A 432 -17.63 11.47 -12.62
N ALA A 433 -17.35 11.19 -11.35
CA ALA A 433 -17.06 9.84 -10.87
C ALA A 433 -18.30 8.94 -10.97
N GLY A 434 -19.49 9.49 -10.68
CA GLY A 434 -20.77 8.79 -10.85
C GLY A 434 -21.01 8.38 -12.31
N ILE A 435 -20.86 9.30 -13.26
CA ILE A 435 -21.04 9.00 -14.70
C ILE A 435 -19.92 8.09 -15.22
N ALA A 436 -18.67 8.27 -14.78
CA ALA A 436 -17.56 7.37 -15.13
C ALA A 436 -17.84 5.94 -14.65
N GLY A 437 -18.28 5.79 -13.40
CA GLY A 437 -18.65 4.51 -12.81
C GLY A 437 -19.83 3.86 -13.53
N ALA A 438 -20.90 4.63 -13.80
CA ALA A 438 -22.06 4.17 -14.54
C ALA A 438 -21.71 3.77 -15.99
N ALA A 439 -20.79 4.49 -16.65
CA ALA A 439 -20.29 4.10 -17.96
C ALA A 439 -19.51 2.77 -17.89
N GLY A 440 -18.75 2.52 -16.83
CA GLY A 440 -18.03 1.27 -16.60
C GLY A 440 -18.92 0.07 -16.28
N THR A 441 -20.16 0.29 -15.80
CA THR A 441 -21.11 -0.79 -15.51
C THR A 441 -22.00 -1.19 -16.68
N LYS A 442 -22.07 -0.36 -17.73
CA LYS A 442 -22.85 -0.66 -18.94
C LYS A 442 -22.35 -1.93 -19.63
N ARG A 443 -23.31 -2.77 -20.05
CA ARG A 443 -23.07 -3.99 -20.82
C ARG A 443 -23.66 -3.83 -22.22
N ASP A 444 -23.05 -4.48 -23.20
CA ASP A 444 -23.68 -4.70 -24.49
C ASP A 444 -24.77 -5.76 -24.34
N GLU A 445 -26.04 -5.35 -24.39
CA GLU A 445 -27.20 -6.24 -24.22
C GLU A 445 -27.32 -7.27 -25.35
N GLN A 446 -26.73 -6.97 -26.52
CA GLN A 446 -26.70 -7.89 -27.66
C GLN A 446 -25.63 -8.99 -27.47
N ASP A 447 -24.66 -8.78 -26.56
CA ASP A 447 -23.63 -9.75 -26.27
C ASP A 447 -24.09 -10.77 -25.22
N ARG A 448 -24.47 -11.95 -25.71
CA ARG A 448 -24.87 -13.10 -24.90
C ARG A 448 -23.69 -13.83 -24.26
N GLN A 449 -22.45 -13.55 -24.67
CA GLN A 449 -21.27 -14.20 -24.09
C GLN A 449 -21.03 -13.71 -22.65
N PRO A 450 -20.46 -14.55 -21.78
CA PRO A 450 -20.05 -14.12 -20.46
C PRO A 450 -19.01 -12.99 -20.57
N PRO A 451 -19.09 -11.95 -19.72
CA PRO A 451 -18.20 -10.80 -19.83
C PRO A 451 -16.75 -11.22 -19.61
N THR A 452 -15.83 -10.70 -20.43
CA THR A 452 -14.39 -10.93 -20.32
C THR A 452 -13.85 -10.52 -18.95
N ALA A 453 -12.67 -11.01 -18.56
CA ALA A 453 -12.10 -10.67 -17.24
C ALA A 453 -11.93 -9.14 -17.05
N PRO A 454 -11.37 -8.37 -18.01
CA PRO A 454 -11.31 -6.92 -17.88
C PRO A 454 -12.68 -6.24 -17.82
N ALA A 455 -13.68 -6.71 -18.58
CA ALA A 455 -15.03 -6.17 -18.50
C ALA A 455 -15.66 -6.37 -17.11
N ARG A 456 -15.45 -7.54 -16.49
CA ARG A 456 -15.90 -7.81 -15.11
C ARG A 456 -15.24 -6.88 -14.09
N TRP A 457 -13.94 -6.64 -14.23
CA TRP A 457 -13.21 -5.75 -13.30
C TRP A 457 -13.56 -4.28 -13.53
N LEU A 458 -13.69 -3.82 -14.77
CA LEU A 458 -14.20 -2.49 -15.09
C LEU A 458 -15.56 -2.25 -14.44
N ARG A 459 -16.50 -3.20 -14.58
CA ARG A 459 -17.82 -3.10 -13.94
C ARG A 459 -17.73 -3.05 -12.42
N ARG A 460 -16.88 -3.88 -11.80
CA ARG A 460 -16.69 -3.87 -10.34
C ARG A 460 -16.17 -2.53 -9.85
N PHE A 461 -15.08 -2.02 -10.44
CA PHE A 461 -14.49 -0.76 -10.01
C PHE A 461 -15.35 0.46 -10.35
N GLY A 462 -16.09 0.41 -11.47
CA GLY A 462 -17.10 1.43 -11.77
C GLY A 462 -18.21 1.47 -10.73
N MET A 463 -18.72 0.31 -10.31
CA MET A 463 -19.71 0.22 -9.23
C MET A 463 -19.13 0.66 -7.88
N THR A 464 -17.89 0.26 -7.56
CA THR A 464 -17.19 0.74 -6.36
C THR A 464 -17.04 2.26 -6.37
N ALA A 465 -16.65 2.87 -7.49
CA ALA A 465 -16.52 4.32 -7.61
C ALA A 465 -17.86 5.03 -7.34
N MET A 466 -18.98 4.51 -7.86
CA MET A 466 -20.32 5.06 -7.60
C MET A 466 -20.72 4.97 -6.12
N ILE A 467 -20.50 3.82 -5.49
CA ILE A 467 -20.85 3.63 -4.07
C ILE A 467 -19.97 4.51 -3.19
N VAL A 468 -18.65 4.48 -3.42
CA VAL A 468 -17.70 5.21 -2.58
C VAL A 468 -17.84 6.72 -2.76
N VAL A 469 -18.17 7.23 -3.96
CA VAL A 469 -18.37 8.68 -4.13
C VAL A 469 -19.62 9.19 -3.39
N ALA A 470 -20.69 8.38 -3.34
CA ALA A 470 -21.87 8.71 -2.56
C ALA A 470 -21.54 8.76 -1.05
N ILE A 471 -20.83 7.74 -0.55
CA ILE A 471 -20.36 7.69 0.84
C ILE A 471 -19.44 8.89 1.14
N GLN A 472 -18.48 9.18 0.26
CA GLN A 472 -17.53 10.29 0.40
C GLN A 472 -18.25 11.64 0.52
N PHE A 473 -19.28 11.85 -0.29
CA PHE A 473 -20.06 13.09 -0.28
C PHE A 473 -20.83 13.26 1.04
N ILE A 474 -21.49 12.19 1.51
CA ILE A 474 -22.18 12.19 2.81
C ILE A 474 -21.19 12.44 3.95
N LEU A 475 -20.04 11.75 3.95
CA LEU A 475 -18.98 11.95 4.93
C LEU A 475 -18.39 13.36 4.87
N GLY A 476 -18.37 14.01 3.70
CA GLY A 476 -17.92 15.40 3.56
C GLY A 476 -18.82 16.38 4.31
N TRP A 477 -20.14 16.22 4.18
CA TRP A 477 -21.11 17.02 4.94
C TRP A 477 -21.06 16.71 6.44
N ALA A 478 -20.96 15.43 6.81
CA ALA A 478 -20.77 15.04 8.21
C ALA A 478 -19.50 15.65 8.81
N THR A 479 -18.40 15.63 8.04
CA THR A 479 -17.13 16.26 8.43
C THR A 479 -17.31 17.76 8.63
N LEU A 480 -17.92 18.46 7.67
CA LEU A 480 -18.17 19.90 7.77
C LEU A 480 -18.97 20.24 9.04
N GLY A 481 -20.01 19.46 9.34
CA GLY A 481 -20.84 19.62 10.53
C GLY A 481 -20.04 19.45 11.83
N VAL A 482 -19.35 18.33 12.01
CA VAL A 482 -18.59 18.05 13.24
C VAL A 482 -17.44 19.04 13.43
N VAL A 483 -16.75 19.39 12.35
CA VAL A 483 -15.65 20.37 12.34
C VAL A 483 -16.14 21.78 12.72
N ALA A 484 -17.32 22.19 12.26
CA ALA A 484 -17.87 23.51 12.54
C ALA A 484 -18.32 23.69 14.01
N MET A 485 -18.51 22.59 14.75
CA MET A 485 -18.91 22.62 16.16
C MET A 485 -17.74 22.87 17.13
N ARG A 486 -16.50 22.93 16.63
CA ARG A 486 -15.30 23.08 17.46
C ARG A 486 -14.87 24.55 17.54
N GLU A 487 -14.99 25.13 18.73
CA GLU A 487 -14.65 26.53 19.01
C GLU A 487 -13.15 26.74 19.32
N ASP A 488 -12.42 25.70 19.73
CA ASP A 488 -11.07 25.75 20.30
C ASP A 488 -9.95 25.29 19.34
N ARG A 489 -10.07 25.61 18.04
CA ARG A 489 -9.06 25.22 17.05
C ARG A 489 -7.78 26.04 17.15
N GLY A 490 -6.83 25.54 17.94
CA GLY A 490 -5.45 26.03 18.01
C GLY A 490 -4.52 25.43 16.94
N PRO A 491 -3.24 25.85 16.92
CA PRO A 491 -2.21 25.22 16.09
C PRO A 491 -1.99 23.75 16.50
N ILE A 492 -1.48 22.94 15.58
CA ILE A 492 -1.10 21.55 15.87
C ILE A 492 -0.02 21.56 16.97
N PRO A 493 -0.23 20.90 18.12
CA PRO A 493 0.72 20.91 19.22
C PRO A 493 1.98 20.14 18.83
N THR A 494 3.14 20.75 19.11
CA THR A 494 4.45 20.12 19.04
C THR A 494 4.73 19.29 20.30
N ALA A 495 5.78 18.48 20.28
CA ALA A 495 6.12 17.56 21.38
C ALA A 495 6.20 18.23 22.77
N ASP A 496 6.68 19.47 22.84
CA ASP A 496 6.78 20.30 24.04
C ASP A 496 5.44 20.87 24.52
N MET A 497 4.45 20.98 23.62
CA MET A 497 3.12 21.51 23.91
C MET A 497 2.10 20.42 24.27
N LEU A 498 2.45 19.13 24.10
CA LEU A 498 1.51 18.00 24.21
C LEU A 498 0.80 17.92 25.57
N ALA A 499 1.53 18.20 26.65
CA ALA A 499 1.00 18.06 28.02
C ALA A 499 -0.20 18.99 28.29
N ASP A 500 -0.21 20.16 27.67
CA ASP A 500 -1.22 21.21 27.87
C ASP A 500 -2.27 21.25 26.75
N ALA A 501 -2.08 20.46 25.68
CA ALA A 501 -2.94 20.50 24.51
C ALA A 501 -4.27 19.73 24.74
N PRO A 502 -5.44 20.36 24.53
CA PRO A 502 -6.71 19.68 24.69
C PRO A 502 -6.85 18.54 23.68
N PRO A 503 -7.39 17.37 24.07
CA PRO A 503 -7.60 16.25 23.16
C PRO A 503 -8.65 16.59 22.11
N VAL A 504 -8.43 16.14 20.87
CA VAL A 504 -9.46 16.25 19.82
C VAL A 504 -10.60 15.28 20.12
N PRO A 505 -11.88 15.69 20.02
CA PRO A 505 -13.01 14.79 20.21
C PRO A 505 -12.92 13.56 19.30
N ILE A 506 -13.15 12.36 19.88
CA ILE A 506 -13.02 11.08 19.17
C ILE A 506 -13.94 11.04 17.94
N LEU A 507 -15.16 11.58 18.05
CA LEU A 507 -16.09 11.61 16.93
C LEU A 507 -15.57 12.46 15.76
N GLU A 508 -15.01 13.64 16.04
CA GLU A 508 -14.35 14.47 15.02
C GLU A 508 -13.24 13.69 14.36
N ALA A 509 -12.32 13.13 15.15
CA ALA A 509 -11.18 12.41 14.64
C ALA A 509 -11.57 11.21 13.76
N LEU A 510 -12.59 10.45 14.15
CA LEU A 510 -13.09 9.31 13.38
C LEU A 510 -13.78 9.74 12.08
N VAL A 511 -14.61 10.78 12.11
CA VAL A 511 -15.34 11.27 10.92
C VAL A 511 -14.39 11.89 9.91
N THR A 512 -13.46 12.76 10.34
CA THR A 512 -12.47 13.39 9.46
C THR A 512 -11.50 12.36 8.87
N THR A 513 -11.07 11.37 9.67
CA THR A 513 -10.24 10.24 9.20
C THR A 513 -11.01 9.40 8.19
N SER A 514 -12.27 9.08 8.47
CA SER A 514 -13.12 8.30 7.56
C SER A 514 -13.27 9.02 6.23
N HIS A 515 -13.57 10.32 6.23
CA HIS A 515 -13.68 11.14 5.02
C HIS A 515 -12.35 11.20 4.23
N GLN A 516 -11.21 11.29 4.91
CA GLN A 516 -9.91 11.28 4.24
C GLN A 516 -9.59 9.91 3.62
N ALA A 517 -9.81 8.82 4.36
CA ALA A 517 -9.51 7.47 3.90
C ALA A 517 -10.45 7.01 2.77
N THR A 518 -11.74 7.36 2.87
CA THR A 518 -12.71 7.11 1.78
C THR A 518 -12.41 7.96 0.54
N GLY A 519 -11.84 9.15 0.69
CA GLY A 519 -11.32 9.95 -0.43
C GLY A 519 -10.18 9.23 -1.17
N ALA A 520 -9.24 8.62 -0.44
CA ALA A 520 -8.18 7.82 -1.03
C ALA A 520 -8.72 6.55 -1.73
N LEU A 521 -9.74 5.91 -1.14
CA LEU A 521 -10.42 4.76 -1.75
C LEU A 521 -11.15 5.15 -3.04
N LEU A 522 -11.79 6.33 -3.07
CA LEU A 522 -12.43 6.88 -4.26
C LEU A 522 -11.39 7.10 -5.36
N LEU A 523 -10.26 7.74 -5.04
CA LEU A 523 -9.15 7.96 -5.97
C LEU A 523 -8.67 6.64 -6.58
N ALA A 524 -8.50 5.59 -5.75
CA ALA A 524 -8.11 4.26 -6.20
C ALA A 524 -9.18 3.60 -7.09
N ALA A 525 -10.47 3.71 -6.75
CA ALA A 525 -11.57 3.12 -7.51
C ALA A 525 -11.73 3.78 -8.90
N VAL A 526 -11.64 5.11 -8.97
CA VAL A 526 -11.68 5.85 -10.24
C VAL A 526 -10.43 5.54 -11.08
N THR A 527 -9.26 5.44 -10.45
CA THR A 527 -8.01 5.01 -11.13
C THR A 527 -8.16 3.63 -11.74
N LEU A 528 -8.69 2.66 -10.99
CA LEU A 528 -8.92 1.32 -11.51
C LEU A 528 -9.98 1.29 -12.61
N THR A 529 -11.00 2.16 -12.55
CA THR A 529 -11.96 2.34 -13.65
C THR A 529 -11.25 2.80 -14.93
N ALA A 530 -10.33 3.77 -14.83
CA ALA A 530 -9.52 4.21 -15.96
C ALA A 530 -8.58 3.12 -16.49
N VAL A 531 -7.89 2.40 -15.60
CA VAL A 531 -6.93 1.34 -15.91
C VAL A 531 -7.60 0.17 -16.64
N TRP A 532 -8.71 -0.35 -16.10
CA TRP A 532 -9.43 -1.46 -16.71
C TRP A 532 -10.19 -1.04 -17.97
N GLY A 533 -10.67 0.21 -18.04
CA GLY A 533 -11.24 0.79 -19.26
C GLY A 533 -10.18 0.90 -20.37
N HIS A 534 -8.95 1.30 -20.04
CA HIS A 534 -7.82 1.29 -20.97
C HIS A 534 -7.50 -0.10 -21.48
N ARG A 535 -7.39 -1.09 -20.57
CA ARG A 535 -7.07 -2.47 -20.93
C ARG A 535 -8.12 -3.07 -21.85
N LEU A 536 -9.40 -2.93 -21.51
CA LEU A 536 -10.50 -3.44 -22.32
C LEU A 536 -10.54 -2.73 -23.69
N ALA A 537 -10.35 -1.41 -23.76
CA ALA A 537 -10.35 -0.67 -25.01
C ALA A 537 -9.24 -1.07 -26.00
N ARG A 538 -8.19 -1.77 -25.54
CA ARG A 538 -7.06 -2.28 -26.34
C ARG A 538 -7.10 -3.80 -26.54
N ALA A 539 -8.13 -4.49 -26.07
CA ALA A 539 -8.31 -5.91 -26.36
C ALA A 539 -8.40 -6.14 -27.89
N PRO A 540 -7.94 -7.30 -28.39
CA PRO A 540 -8.03 -7.65 -29.81
C PRO A 540 -9.48 -7.55 -30.33
N ARG A 541 -9.62 -7.32 -31.63
CA ARG A 541 -10.92 -7.28 -32.29
C ARG A 541 -11.48 -8.69 -32.46
#